data_AF-A0A374T0R0-F1
#
_entry.id   AF-A0A374T0R0-F1
#
_cell.length_a   1.000
_cell.length_b   1.000
_cell.length_c   1.000
_cell.angle_alpha   90.00
_cell.angle_beta   90.00
_cell.angle_gamma   90.00
#
_symmetry.space_group_name_H-M   'P 1'
#
loop_
_entity.id
_entity.type
_entity.pdbx_description
1 polymer ?
#
loop_
_entity_poly.entity_id
_entity_poly.type
_entity_poly.pdbx_seq_one_letter_code
_entity_poly.pdbx_strand_id
1 'polypeptide(L)'
;MDEMFAIKCQNCGGPMYSHQAKRSFECAYCGAVIPWQADAGEPKSALGIRHTPLTVVDGLLKLTHVSQLERPEDPDWYFFNSHWRNQSVLEHLLWEDRGTAQEFQEATHVSIPCPFCGASFEGESTQRVFECPSCGNKIGIADLFKPGTFSKRLTMGVGAEYVPEQGIPCEITPQQARANALELVRRYPDAFAGHDVEDAIQNDMMLFYFPMALADLRMMASFPGKGLSRETLVYYEVLDWAYPRANYLDVRLMGILEPWDFAKVGSFDPAMQEGDFRVVSVDASTKDQVVIDKLALDIVGNDAETFLGLNKKSIRTWARKARKHKA
;
A
#
# COMPACT_ATOMS: atom_id res chain seq x y z
N MET A 1 -26.45 -12.85 -16.43
CA MET A 1 -25.23 -13.66 -16.61
C MET A 1 -24.34 -12.79 -17.46
N ASP A 2 -23.36 -12.19 -16.83
CA ASP A 2 -22.50 -11.19 -17.48
C ASP A 2 -21.74 -11.87 -18.62
N GLU A 3 -21.58 -11.17 -19.75
CA GLU A 3 -20.98 -11.75 -20.95
C GLU A 3 -19.48 -12.03 -20.68
N MET A 4 -19.09 -13.30 -20.60
CA MET A 4 -17.71 -13.69 -20.41
C MET A 4 -17.01 -13.78 -21.76
N PHE A 5 -15.81 -13.21 -21.87
CA PHE A 5 -15.03 -13.26 -23.10
C PHE A 5 -13.57 -13.61 -22.82
N ALA A 6 -12.94 -14.12 -23.87
CA ALA A 6 -11.55 -14.50 -23.83
C ALA A 6 -10.60 -13.40 -24.28
N ILE A 7 -9.52 -13.20 -23.52
CA ILE A 7 -8.45 -12.26 -23.89
C ILE A 7 -7.42 -13.03 -24.74
N LYS A 8 -7.60 -13.00 -26.07
CA LYS A 8 -6.81 -13.80 -27.03
C LYS A 8 -5.98 -12.97 -27.99
N CYS A 9 -4.83 -13.54 -28.36
CA CYS A 9 -3.97 -13.00 -29.39
C CYS A 9 -4.61 -13.19 -30.77
N GLN A 10 -4.81 -12.11 -31.51
CA GLN A 10 -5.34 -12.17 -32.87
C GLN A 10 -4.37 -12.83 -33.86
N ASN A 11 -3.09 -12.93 -33.52
CA ASN A 11 -2.06 -13.49 -34.40
C ASN A 11 -1.97 -15.02 -34.31
N CYS A 12 -2.00 -15.59 -33.09
CA CYS A 12 -1.78 -17.03 -32.88
C CYS A 12 -2.90 -17.73 -32.08
N GLY A 13 -3.92 -17.00 -31.63
CA GLY A 13 -5.01 -17.54 -30.80
C GLY A 13 -4.62 -17.85 -29.35
N GLY A 14 -3.35 -17.67 -28.96
CA GLY A 14 -2.88 -17.90 -27.60
C GLY A 14 -3.41 -16.88 -26.59
N PRO A 15 -3.37 -17.19 -25.28
CA PRO A 15 -3.73 -16.27 -24.22
C PRO A 15 -2.88 -15.01 -24.24
N MET A 16 -3.50 -13.90 -23.86
CA MET A 16 -2.79 -12.67 -23.55
C MET A 16 -2.95 -12.29 -22.09
N TYR A 17 -1.87 -11.74 -21.54
CA TYR A 17 -1.75 -11.38 -20.13
C TYR A 17 -1.70 -9.87 -20.00
N SER A 18 -2.35 -9.34 -18.97
CA SER A 18 -2.30 -7.90 -18.69
C SER A 18 -0.92 -7.50 -18.19
N HIS A 19 -0.32 -6.47 -18.79
CA HIS A 19 0.96 -5.91 -18.39
C HIS A 19 0.77 -4.47 -17.95
N GLN A 20 0.72 -4.26 -16.63
CA GLN A 20 0.42 -2.96 -16.01
C GLN A 20 1.33 -1.82 -16.52
N ALA A 21 2.64 -1.98 -16.40
CA ALA A 21 3.60 -0.92 -16.76
C ALA A 21 3.53 -0.51 -18.24
N LYS A 22 3.32 -1.47 -19.15
CA LYS A 22 3.22 -1.24 -20.61
C LYS A 22 1.81 -0.89 -21.08
N ARG A 23 0.82 -0.99 -20.19
CA ARG A 23 -0.60 -0.74 -20.47
C ARG A 23 -1.10 -1.53 -21.67
N SER A 24 -0.73 -2.81 -21.71
CA SER A 24 -0.96 -3.68 -22.85
C SER A 24 -1.32 -5.10 -22.42
N PHE A 25 -1.89 -5.85 -23.35
CA PHE A 25 -1.93 -7.29 -23.33
C PHE A 25 -0.73 -7.85 -24.07
N GLU A 26 -0.05 -8.83 -23.50
CA GLU A 26 1.08 -9.52 -24.12
C GLU A 26 0.79 -11.01 -24.31
N CYS A 27 1.00 -11.52 -25.52
CA CYS A 27 0.83 -12.93 -25.80
C CYS A 27 2.05 -13.73 -25.34
N ALA A 28 1.84 -14.72 -24.46
CA ALA A 28 2.92 -15.57 -23.96
C ALA A 28 3.58 -16.46 -25.04
N TYR A 29 2.93 -16.66 -26.18
CA TYR A 29 3.41 -17.59 -27.22
C TYR A 29 4.18 -16.90 -28.34
N CYS A 30 3.64 -15.79 -28.88
CA CYS A 30 4.25 -15.09 -30.02
C CYS A 30 4.79 -13.70 -29.70
N GLY A 31 4.64 -13.24 -28.45
CA GLY A 31 5.10 -11.92 -28.01
C GLY A 31 4.32 -10.74 -28.61
N ALA A 32 3.18 -10.99 -29.26
CA ALA A 32 2.33 -9.91 -29.76
C ALA A 32 1.83 -9.05 -28.60
N VAL A 33 1.95 -7.73 -28.76
CA VAL A 33 1.56 -6.73 -27.78
C VAL A 33 0.37 -5.93 -28.34
N ILE A 34 -0.70 -5.81 -27.56
CA ILE A 34 -1.88 -5.02 -27.92
C ILE A 34 -2.15 -4.03 -26.79
N PRO A 35 -2.17 -2.72 -27.03
CA PRO A 35 -2.47 -1.74 -25.98
C PRO A 35 -3.90 -1.90 -25.47
N TRP A 36 -4.15 -1.62 -24.19
CA TRP A 36 -5.51 -1.69 -23.61
C TRP A 36 -6.46 -0.66 -24.21
N GLN A 37 -5.94 0.52 -24.56
CA GLN A 37 -6.63 1.59 -25.27
C GLN A 37 -5.68 2.20 -26.29
N ALA A 38 -6.20 2.52 -27.48
CA ALA A 38 -5.48 3.36 -28.42
C ALA A 38 -5.32 4.77 -27.84
N ASP A 39 -4.11 5.33 -27.91
CA ASP A 39 -3.80 6.72 -27.58
C ASP A 39 -4.06 7.18 -26.14
N ALA A 40 -4.13 6.25 -25.18
CA ALA A 40 -4.09 6.61 -23.77
C ALA A 40 -2.66 7.07 -23.43
N GLY A 41 -2.40 8.38 -23.56
CA GLY A 41 -1.09 8.99 -23.30
C GLY A 41 -0.46 8.53 -21.98
N GLU A 42 0.86 8.69 -21.85
CA GLU A 42 1.60 8.22 -20.67
C GLU A 42 0.93 8.73 -19.37
N PRO A 43 0.68 7.85 -18.39
CA PRO A 43 0.13 8.29 -17.13
C PRO A 43 1.13 9.26 -16.48
N LYS A 44 0.61 10.32 -15.86
CA LYS A 44 1.48 11.25 -15.13
C LYS A 44 2.14 10.47 -13.98
N SER A 45 3.45 10.58 -13.86
CA SER A 45 4.15 9.95 -12.73
C SER A 45 3.67 10.57 -11.42
N ALA A 46 2.97 9.78 -10.60
CA ALA A 46 2.46 10.16 -9.29
C ALA A 46 3.52 10.09 -8.19
N LEU A 47 4.59 9.30 -8.39
CA LEU A 47 5.64 9.03 -7.40
C LEU A 47 7.04 9.27 -7.99
N GLY A 48 7.41 10.54 -8.15
CA GLY A 48 8.78 10.92 -8.46
C GLY A 48 9.61 11.02 -7.18
N ILE A 49 10.63 10.17 -7.02
CA ILE A 49 11.66 10.33 -5.99
C ILE A 49 12.34 11.69 -6.20
N ARG A 50 12.19 12.60 -5.24
CA ARG A 50 12.75 13.96 -5.30
C ARG A 50 13.45 14.34 -4.00
N HIS A 51 14.45 13.54 -3.64
CA HIS A 51 15.37 13.83 -2.55
C HIS A 51 16.12 15.16 -2.75
N THR A 52 16.26 15.94 -1.69
CA THR A 52 17.18 17.09 -1.65
C THR A 52 18.59 16.65 -1.27
N PRO A 53 19.60 16.68 -2.17
CA PRO A 53 20.95 16.24 -1.84
C PRO A 53 21.44 16.80 -0.51
N LEU A 54 21.96 15.92 0.35
CA LEU A 54 22.60 16.31 1.58
C LEU A 54 23.77 17.25 1.28
N THR A 55 23.75 18.43 1.89
CA THR A 55 24.83 19.40 1.69
C THR A 55 25.97 19.06 2.64
N VAL A 56 27.18 18.84 2.10
CA VAL A 56 28.41 18.64 2.87
C VAL A 56 29.25 19.91 2.78
N VAL A 57 29.67 20.43 3.93
CA VAL A 57 30.58 21.58 4.04
C VAL A 57 31.76 21.15 4.90
N ASP A 58 32.97 21.24 4.37
CA ASP A 58 34.21 20.83 5.06
C ASP A 58 34.19 19.40 5.62
N GLY A 59 33.58 18.46 4.88
CA GLY A 59 33.45 17.06 5.28
C GLY A 59 32.36 16.79 6.34
N LEU A 60 31.61 17.81 6.76
CA LEU A 60 30.52 17.71 7.71
C LEU A 60 29.16 17.90 7.03
N LEU A 61 28.15 17.16 7.47
CA LEU A 61 26.77 17.35 7.02
C LEU A 61 26.24 18.69 7.52
N LYS A 62 25.84 19.55 6.59
CA LYS A 62 25.18 20.82 6.90
C LYS A 62 23.77 20.52 7.36
N LEU A 63 23.56 20.64 8.67
CA LEU A 63 22.23 20.62 9.26
C LEU A 63 21.45 21.83 8.71
N THR A 64 20.34 21.56 8.03
CA THR A 64 19.43 22.65 7.64
C THR A 64 18.61 23.05 8.84
N HIS A 65 18.26 24.34 8.92
CA HIS A 65 17.48 24.91 10.02
C HIS A 65 16.17 24.14 10.18
N VAL A 66 16.11 23.23 11.15
CA VAL A 66 14.87 22.71 11.69
C VAL A 66 14.27 23.86 12.50
N SER A 67 12.94 24.00 12.50
CA SER A 67 12.23 25.08 13.20
C SER A 67 12.58 25.15 14.70
N GLN A 68 12.06 26.16 15.39
CA GLN A 68 12.14 26.23 16.85
C GLN A 68 11.62 24.93 17.47
N LEU A 69 12.40 24.37 18.40
CA LEU A 69 12.02 23.17 19.14
C LEU A 69 10.76 23.44 19.98
N GLU A 70 9.77 22.57 19.84
CA GLU A 70 8.50 22.61 20.55
C GLU A 70 8.24 21.30 21.30
N ARG A 71 7.29 21.29 22.23
CA ARG A 71 6.97 20.06 22.96
C ARG A 71 6.31 19.05 22.00
N PRO A 72 6.64 17.75 22.09
CA PRO A 72 5.89 16.73 21.36
C PRO A 72 4.43 16.75 21.80
N GLU A 73 3.54 16.93 20.84
CA GLU A 73 2.13 16.67 21.01
C GLU A 73 1.86 15.32 20.36
N ASP A 74 1.32 14.37 21.14
CA ASP A 74 0.79 13.15 20.57
C ASP A 74 -0.59 13.50 19.98
N PRO A 75 -0.76 13.50 18.64
CA PRO A 75 -2.04 13.81 18.06
C PRO A 75 -3.07 12.76 18.52
N ASP A 76 -4.10 13.22 19.24
CA ASP A 76 -5.25 12.41 19.64
C ASP A 76 -6.15 12.15 18.43
N TRP A 77 -5.64 11.31 17.53
CA TRP A 77 -6.37 10.86 16.36
C TRP A 77 -6.76 9.41 16.55
N TYR A 78 -8.08 9.18 16.58
CA TYR A 78 -8.65 7.92 17.05
C TYR A 78 -8.19 6.70 16.24
N PHE A 79 -7.89 6.83 14.95
CA PHE A 79 -7.35 5.72 14.14
C PHE A 79 -6.01 5.15 14.65
N PHE A 80 -5.26 5.89 15.49
CA PHE A 80 -4.06 5.36 16.15
C PHE A 80 -4.33 4.59 17.45
N ASN A 81 -5.56 4.62 17.95
CA ASN A 81 -5.96 3.86 19.14
C ASN A 81 -5.96 2.36 18.83
N SER A 82 -5.58 1.53 19.80
CA SER A 82 -5.61 0.07 19.66
C SER A 82 -6.98 -0.47 19.28
N HIS A 83 -8.07 0.19 19.69
CA HIS A 83 -9.42 -0.22 19.28
C HIS A 83 -9.58 -0.28 17.76
N TRP A 84 -9.19 0.78 17.05
CA TRP A 84 -9.29 0.84 15.59
C TRP A 84 -8.23 -0.01 14.91
N ARG A 85 -7.02 -0.10 15.47
CA ARG A 85 -5.96 -0.96 14.90
C ARG A 85 -6.29 -2.45 14.95
N ASN A 86 -7.10 -2.87 15.90
CA ASN A 86 -7.43 -4.28 16.12
C ASN A 86 -8.76 -4.70 15.46
N GLN A 87 -9.45 -3.80 14.78
CA GLN A 87 -10.63 -4.15 14.00
C GLN A 87 -10.23 -4.91 12.73
N SER A 88 -11.04 -5.90 12.37
CA SER A 88 -11.00 -6.51 11.05
C SER A 88 -11.32 -5.48 9.97
N VAL A 89 -10.89 -5.77 8.72
CA VAL A 89 -11.23 -4.94 7.55
C VAL A 89 -12.75 -4.78 7.41
N LEU A 90 -13.51 -5.85 7.67
CA LEU A 90 -14.97 -5.81 7.59
C LEU A 90 -15.59 -4.91 8.67
N GLU A 91 -15.10 -4.94 9.91
CA GLU A 91 -15.58 -4.04 10.97
C GLU A 91 -15.35 -2.57 10.61
N HIS A 92 -14.17 -2.24 10.06
CA HIS A 92 -13.87 -0.90 9.54
C HIS A 92 -14.83 -0.50 8.42
N LEU A 93 -15.05 -1.38 7.44
CA LEU A 93 -15.95 -1.12 6.33
C LEU A 93 -17.40 -0.93 6.79
N LEU A 94 -17.89 -1.72 7.76
CA LEU A 94 -19.24 -1.54 8.30
C LEU A 94 -19.44 -0.16 8.96
N TRP A 95 -18.34 0.46 9.40
CA TRP A 95 -18.35 1.80 9.99
C TRP A 95 -18.22 2.90 8.92
N GLU A 96 -17.23 2.81 8.02
CA GLU A 96 -16.86 3.86 7.06
C GLU A 96 -17.54 3.72 5.69
N ASP A 97 -17.79 2.50 5.24
CA ASP A 97 -18.20 2.20 3.86
C ASP A 97 -19.09 0.94 3.79
N ARG A 98 -20.33 1.10 4.26
CA ARG A 98 -21.32 0.00 4.32
C ARG A 98 -21.62 -0.63 2.96
N GLY A 99 -21.49 0.12 1.87
CA GLY A 99 -21.73 -0.40 0.52
C GLY A 99 -20.67 -1.43 0.16
N THR A 100 -19.41 -1.09 0.37
CA THR A 100 -18.28 -2.02 0.17
C THR A 100 -18.33 -3.17 1.18
N ALA A 101 -18.75 -2.92 2.43
CA ALA A 101 -18.95 -3.97 3.43
C ALA A 101 -19.98 -5.02 2.98
N GLN A 102 -21.12 -4.57 2.42
CA GLN A 102 -22.17 -5.46 1.93
C GLN A 102 -21.65 -6.34 0.78
N GLU A 103 -20.98 -5.74 -0.20
CA GLU A 103 -20.38 -6.49 -1.32
C GLU A 103 -19.31 -7.48 -0.83
N PHE A 104 -18.58 -7.15 0.24
CA PHE A 104 -17.64 -8.07 0.89
C PHE A 104 -18.35 -9.27 1.52
N GLN A 105 -19.47 -9.05 2.19
CA GLN A 105 -20.25 -10.10 2.84
C GLN A 105 -21.05 -10.96 1.84
N GLU A 106 -21.44 -10.37 0.71
CA GLU A 106 -22.20 -11.02 -0.35
C GLU A 106 -21.30 -11.62 -1.45
N ALA A 107 -19.98 -11.55 -1.30
CA ALA A 107 -19.04 -12.20 -2.21
C ALA A 107 -19.35 -13.70 -2.27
N THR A 108 -19.50 -14.22 -3.48
CA THR A 108 -19.88 -15.62 -3.72
C THR A 108 -18.88 -16.30 -4.63
N HIS A 109 -18.66 -17.59 -4.37
CA HIS A 109 -17.94 -18.43 -5.31
C HIS A 109 -18.74 -18.57 -6.60
N VAL A 110 -18.10 -18.25 -7.71
CA VAL A 110 -18.66 -18.37 -9.05
C VAL A 110 -18.02 -19.57 -9.75
N SER A 111 -18.86 -20.41 -10.36
CA SER A 111 -18.39 -21.47 -11.25
C SER A 111 -18.32 -20.93 -12.67
N ILE A 112 -17.14 -20.99 -13.26
CA ILE A 112 -16.82 -20.37 -14.55
C ILE A 112 -16.55 -21.47 -15.57
N PRO A 113 -17.43 -21.65 -16.57
CA PRO A 113 -17.15 -22.54 -17.69
C PRO A 113 -16.12 -21.88 -18.60
N CYS A 114 -14.98 -22.54 -18.79
CA CYS A 114 -13.96 -22.06 -19.73
C CYS A 114 -14.49 -22.19 -21.16
N PRO A 115 -14.65 -21.08 -21.91
CA PRO A 115 -15.18 -21.12 -23.28
C PRO A 115 -14.22 -21.80 -24.28
N PHE A 116 -13.00 -22.16 -23.85
CA PHE A 116 -11.98 -22.78 -24.69
C PHE A 116 -11.88 -24.29 -24.54
N CYS A 117 -11.64 -24.75 -23.32
CA CYS A 117 -11.42 -26.17 -23.06
C CYS A 117 -12.67 -26.87 -22.51
N GLY A 118 -13.74 -26.12 -22.19
CA GLY A 118 -14.96 -26.64 -21.58
C GLY A 118 -14.82 -27.02 -20.11
N ALA A 119 -13.62 -26.94 -19.53
CA ALA A 119 -13.42 -27.17 -18.10
C ALA A 119 -14.15 -26.09 -17.29
N SER A 120 -14.76 -26.47 -16.19
CA SER A 120 -15.29 -25.51 -15.21
C SER A 120 -14.27 -25.35 -14.08
N PHE A 121 -14.11 -24.11 -13.62
CA PHE A 121 -13.25 -23.78 -12.48
C PHE A 121 -13.91 -22.72 -11.62
N GLU A 122 -13.38 -22.49 -10.42
CA GLU A 122 -13.98 -21.58 -9.43
C GLU A 122 -13.18 -20.28 -9.31
N GLY A 123 -13.87 -19.22 -8.91
CA GLY A 123 -13.30 -17.95 -8.52
C GLY A 123 -14.27 -17.17 -7.65
N GLU A 124 -13.90 -15.96 -7.25
CA GLU A 124 -14.76 -15.08 -6.45
C GLU A 124 -15.51 -14.09 -7.35
N SER A 125 -16.76 -13.77 -6.98
CA SER A 125 -17.60 -12.79 -7.70
C SER A 125 -16.99 -11.38 -7.75
N THR A 126 -15.99 -11.11 -6.91
CA THR A 126 -15.24 -9.85 -6.86
C THR A 126 -14.10 -9.77 -7.87
N GLN A 127 -13.73 -10.88 -8.52
CA GLN A 127 -12.66 -10.92 -9.51
C GLN A 127 -13.16 -10.48 -10.88
N ARG A 128 -12.27 -9.82 -11.66
CA ARG A 128 -12.59 -9.32 -13.02
C ARG A 128 -11.96 -10.13 -14.14
N VAL A 129 -10.79 -10.70 -13.84
CA VAL A 129 -10.01 -11.54 -14.76
C VAL A 129 -9.67 -12.83 -14.04
N PHE A 130 -10.00 -13.93 -14.70
CA PHE A 130 -9.78 -15.27 -14.19
C PHE A 130 -8.77 -16.01 -15.07
N GLU A 131 -8.00 -16.91 -14.46
CA GLU A 131 -7.15 -17.84 -15.20
C GLU A 131 -7.76 -19.23 -15.16
N CYS A 132 -8.03 -19.82 -16.33
CA CYS A 132 -8.44 -21.21 -16.39
C CYS A 132 -7.26 -22.13 -16.05
N PRO A 133 -7.31 -22.91 -14.96
CA PRO A 133 -6.19 -23.76 -14.55
C PRO A 133 -5.89 -24.89 -15.55
N SER A 134 -6.87 -25.25 -16.39
CA SER A 134 -6.73 -26.36 -17.34
C SER A 134 -6.00 -25.98 -18.63
N CYS A 135 -6.09 -24.72 -19.06
CA CYS A 135 -5.52 -24.29 -20.34
C CYS A 135 -4.76 -22.96 -20.30
N GLY A 136 -4.67 -22.33 -19.13
CA GLY A 136 -3.97 -21.04 -18.93
C GLY A 136 -4.64 -19.85 -19.61
N ASN A 137 -5.84 -20.00 -20.18
CA ASN A 137 -6.53 -18.90 -20.82
C ASN A 137 -7.13 -17.93 -19.80
N LYS A 138 -6.94 -16.63 -20.08
CA LYS A 138 -7.53 -15.54 -19.30
C LYS A 138 -8.94 -15.23 -19.78
N ILE A 139 -9.86 -15.15 -18.82
CA ILE A 139 -11.29 -14.93 -19.06
C ILE A 139 -11.69 -13.66 -18.32
N GLY A 140 -12.22 -12.68 -19.05
CA GLY A 140 -12.74 -11.44 -18.50
C GLY A 140 -14.27 -11.45 -18.46
N ILE A 141 -14.84 -10.66 -17.56
CA ILE A 141 -16.28 -10.36 -17.52
C ILE A 141 -16.51 -9.02 -18.23
N ALA A 142 -17.25 -9.00 -19.35
CA ALA A 142 -17.38 -7.86 -20.25
C ALA A 142 -17.92 -6.58 -19.58
N ASP A 143 -18.85 -6.70 -18.64
CA ASP A 143 -19.40 -5.55 -17.92
C ASP A 143 -18.45 -4.96 -16.86
N LEU A 144 -17.43 -5.73 -16.45
CA LEU A 144 -16.41 -5.33 -15.47
C LEU A 144 -15.06 -4.98 -16.10
N PHE A 145 -14.87 -5.29 -17.39
CA PHE A 145 -13.62 -5.16 -18.12
C PHE A 145 -13.66 -4.00 -19.14
N LYS A 146 -13.82 -2.77 -18.66
CA LYS A 146 -13.57 -1.57 -19.49
C LYS A 146 -12.46 -0.75 -18.82
N PRO A 147 -11.36 -0.40 -19.53
CA PRO A 147 -10.34 0.46 -18.97
C PRO A 147 -10.94 1.79 -18.47
N GLY A 148 -10.54 2.22 -17.28
CA GLY A 148 -11.14 3.37 -16.59
C GLY A 148 -12.53 3.13 -15.97
N THR A 149 -13.18 1.98 -16.18
CA THR A 149 -14.36 1.61 -15.38
C THR A 149 -13.93 0.99 -14.06
N PHE A 150 -14.02 1.83 -13.04
CA PHE A 150 -13.95 1.42 -11.65
C PHE A 150 -15.31 0.90 -11.21
N SER A 151 -15.37 -0.37 -10.80
CA SER A 151 -16.46 -0.80 -9.93
C SER A 151 -16.24 -0.16 -8.57
N LYS A 152 -17.11 0.78 -8.19
CA LYS A 152 -17.19 1.30 -6.81
C LYS A 152 -17.41 0.19 -5.77
N ARG A 153 -17.77 -1.03 -6.20
CA ARG A 153 -18.01 -2.20 -5.33
C ARG A 153 -16.75 -2.81 -4.73
N LEU A 154 -15.55 -2.43 -5.19
CA LEU A 154 -14.27 -3.04 -4.77
C LEU A 154 -13.23 -2.02 -4.27
N THR A 155 -13.61 -0.74 -4.22
CA THR A 155 -12.74 0.33 -3.75
C THR A 155 -13.15 0.69 -2.34
N MET A 156 -12.21 0.63 -1.41
CA MET A 156 -12.47 1.07 -0.04
C MET A 156 -12.28 2.58 0.05
N GLY A 157 -13.31 3.30 0.50
CA GLY A 157 -13.24 4.73 0.79
C GLY A 157 -13.98 5.65 -0.19
N VAL A 158 -13.53 6.90 -0.27
CA VAL A 158 -14.37 8.05 -0.68
C VAL A 158 -14.66 8.16 -2.19
N GLY A 159 -13.99 7.39 -3.05
CA GLY A 159 -14.30 7.36 -4.47
C GLY A 159 -13.20 6.83 -5.38
N ALA A 160 -13.60 6.41 -6.59
CA ALA A 160 -12.71 5.87 -7.61
C ALA A 160 -11.73 6.92 -8.17
N GLU A 161 -12.14 8.20 -8.16
CA GLU A 161 -11.32 9.35 -8.55
C GLU A 161 -10.11 9.59 -7.63
N TYR A 162 -10.09 8.93 -6.47
CA TYR A 162 -9.01 8.99 -5.49
C TYR A 162 -8.14 7.73 -5.49
N VAL A 163 -8.32 6.84 -6.46
CA VAL A 163 -7.47 5.66 -6.62
C VAL A 163 -6.20 6.05 -7.38
N PRO A 164 -5.01 5.65 -6.90
CA PRO A 164 -3.76 5.92 -7.61
C PRO A 164 -3.71 5.30 -9.01
N GLU A 165 -3.19 6.06 -9.98
CA GLU A 165 -2.90 5.57 -11.35
C GLU A 165 -1.51 4.90 -11.47
N GLN A 166 -0.81 4.77 -10.34
CA GLN A 166 0.48 4.09 -10.24
C GLN A 166 0.51 3.20 -9.01
N GLY A 167 1.31 2.14 -9.09
CA GLY A 167 1.48 1.19 -8.00
C GLY A 167 2.80 0.42 -8.11
N ILE A 168 3.18 -0.21 -7.00
CA ILE A 168 4.25 -1.21 -6.98
C ILE A 168 3.59 -2.56 -7.30
N PRO A 169 4.10 -3.34 -8.27
CA PRO A 169 3.54 -4.64 -8.59
C PRO A 169 3.70 -5.62 -7.42
N CYS A 170 2.70 -6.48 -7.22
CA CYS A 170 2.81 -7.60 -6.28
C CYS A 170 3.50 -8.77 -6.99
N GLU A 171 4.71 -9.12 -6.53
CA GLU A 171 5.55 -10.17 -7.15
C GLU A 171 5.62 -11.46 -6.32
N ILE A 172 4.88 -11.53 -5.21
CA ILE A 172 4.88 -12.71 -4.33
C ILE A 172 3.59 -13.52 -4.49
N THR A 173 3.73 -14.84 -4.39
CA THR A 173 2.59 -15.77 -4.35
C THR A 173 1.84 -15.68 -3.01
N PRO A 174 0.56 -16.08 -2.96
CA PRO A 174 -0.17 -16.19 -1.69
C PRO A 174 0.56 -17.04 -0.64
N GLN A 175 1.22 -18.13 -1.05
CA GLN A 175 1.98 -19.00 -0.16
C GLN A 175 3.20 -18.28 0.43
N GLN A 176 3.93 -17.52 -0.39
CA GLN A 176 5.05 -16.70 0.09
C GLN A 176 4.56 -15.58 1.02
N ALA A 177 3.44 -14.94 0.71
CA ALA A 177 2.84 -13.93 1.57
C ALA A 177 2.48 -14.49 2.95
N ARG A 178 1.84 -15.67 3.02
CA ARG A 178 1.54 -16.36 4.29
C ARG A 178 2.82 -16.70 5.07
N ALA A 179 3.85 -17.22 4.40
CA ALA A 179 5.11 -17.56 5.03
C ALA A 179 5.81 -16.32 5.62
N ASN A 180 5.81 -15.21 4.88
CA ASN A 180 6.38 -13.94 5.33
C ASN A 180 5.61 -13.37 6.53
N ALA A 181 4.27 -13.46 6.51
CA ALA A 181 3.44 -13.01 7.63
C ALA A 181 3.72 -13.84 8.90
N LEU A 182 3.85 -15.16 8.80
CA LEU A 182 4.20 -16.02 9.94
C LEU A 182 5.58 -15.68 10.52
N GLU A 183 6.56 -15.38 9.67
CA GLU A 183 7.88 -14.95 10.12
C GLU A 183 7.83 -13.61 10.85
N LEU A 184 6.97 -12.69 10.40
CA LEU A 184 6.77 -11.41 11.07
C LEU A 184 6.20 -11.60 12.48
N VAL A 185 5.20 -12.48 12.63
CA VAL A 185 4.60 -12.81 13.93
C VAL A 185 5.65 -13.37 14.89
N ARG A 186 6.53 -14.26 14.41
CA ARG A 186 7.62 -14.82 15.22
C ARG A 186 8.64 -13.75 15.65
N ARG A 187 8.89 -12.76 14.80
CA ARG A 187 9.85 -11.68 15.08
C ARG A 187 9.31 -10.67 16.09
N TYR A 188 8.00 -10.44 16.11
CA TYR A 188 7.35 -9.44 16.96
C TYR A 188 6.18 -10.03 17.78
N PRO A 189 6.41 -11.06 18.61
CA PRO A 189 5.33 -11.78 19.29
C PRO A 189 4.45 -10.86 20.16
N ASP A 190 5.05 -9.86 20.80
CA ASP A 190 4.33 -8.89 21.64
C ASP A 190 3.36 -8.00 20.84
N ALA A 191 3.66 -7.71 19.56
CA ALA A 191 2.81 -6.90 18.70
C ALA A 191 1.53 -7.64 18.28
N PHE A 192 1.55 -8.96 18.33
CA PHE A 192 0.46 -9.84 17.92
C PHE A 192 -0.19 -10.59 19.10
N ALA A 193 0.22 -10.28 20.33
CA ALA A 193 -0.28 -10.95 21.52
C ALA A 193 -1.81 -10.81 21.67
N GLY A 194 -2.50 -11.92 21.90
CA GLY A 194 -3.96 -11.96 22.06
C GLY A 194 -4.76 -12.07 20.76
N HIS A 195 -4.09 -12.23 19.62
CA HIS A 195 -4.71 -12.46 18.32
C HIS A 195 -4.44 -13.89 17.84
N ASP A 196 -5.43 -14.54 17.24
CA ASP A 196 -5.24 -15.82 16.52
C ASP A 196 -4.72 -15.53 15.11
N VAL A 197 -3.45 -15.14 15.03
CA VAL A 197 -2.85 -14.70 13.76
C VAL A 197 -2.63 -15.87 12.81
N GLU A 198 -2.46 -17.08 13.32
CA GLU A 198 -2.31 -18.27 12.48
C GLU A 198 -3.61 -18.55 11.71
N ASP A 199 -4.76 -18.52 12.39
CA ASP A 199 -6.07 -18.66 11.74
C ASP A 199 -6.32 -17.52 10.74
N ALA A 200 -6.07 -16.27 11.15
CA ALA A 200 -6.24 -15.10 10.27
C ALA A 200 -5.36 -15.16 9.01
N ILE A 201 -4.12 -15.65 9.10
CA ILE A 201 -3.23 -15.82 7.93
C ILE A 201 -3.76 -16.90 6.98
N GLN A 202 -4.36 -17.96 7.51
CA GLN A 202 -4.90 -19.04 6.69
C GLN A 202 -6.20 -18.63 6.00
N ASN A 203 -7.10 -18.00 6.75
CA ASN A 203 -8.50 -17.84 6.35
C ASN A 203 -8.86 -16.41 5.89
N ASP A 204 -8.20 -15.38 6.44
CA ASP A 204 -8.63 -13.97 6.28
C ASP A 204 -7.63 -13.09 5.51
N MET A 205 -6.50 -13.65 5.05
CA MET A 205 -5.45 -12.88 4.39
C MET A 205 -5.90 -12.39 3.00
N MET A 206 -5.82 -11.08 2.79
CA MET A 206 -6.23 -10.42 1.54
C MET A 206 -5.12 -9.54 0.96
N LEU A 207 -5.13 -9.39 -0.37
CA LEU A 207 -4.22 -8.48 -1.08
C LEU A 207 -4.84 -7.10 -1.22
N PHE A 208 -4.14 -6.07 -0.74
CA PHE A 208 -4.54 -4.66 -0.86
C PHE A 208 -3.50 -3.85 -1.63
N TYR A 209 -3.98 -3.04 -2.58
CA TYR A 209 -3.25 -1.87 -3.04
C TYR A 209 -3.60 -0.70 -2.14
N PHE A 210 -2.60 -0.19 -1.42
CA PHE A 210 -2.78 0.85 -0.43
C PHE A 210 -2.10 2.16 -0.89
N PRO A 211 -2.77 3.32 -0.81
CA PRO A 211 -2.23 4.56 -1.31
C PRO A 211 -1.17 5.11 -0.36
N MET A 212 0.02 5.38 -0.90
CA MET A 212 1.16 5.93 -0.19
C MET A 212 1.59 7.26 -0.80
N ALA A 213 2.27 8.10 -0.02
CA ALA A 213 2.99 9.25 -0.51
C ALA A 213 4.43 9.27 0.02
N LEU A 214 5.27 10.06 -0.66
CA LEU A 214 6.68 10.23 -0.33
C LEU A 214 6.96 11.61 0.24
N ALA A 215 7.81 11.65 1.27
CA ALA A 215 8.36 12.87 1.81
C ALA A 215 9.83 12.70 2.24
N ASP A 216 10.59 13.78 2.19
CA ASP A 216 11.83 13.88 2.96
C ASP A 216 11.50 14.48 4.33
N LEU A 217 11.98 13.87 5.41
CA LEU A 217 11.85 14.38 6.77
C LEU A 217 13.20 14.84 7.30
N ARG A 218 13.19 16.03 7.90
CA ARG A 218 14.28 16.51 8.76
C ARG A 218 13.76 16.71 10.14
N MET A 219 14.42 16.13 11.13
CA MET A 219 13.97 16.22 12.52
C MET A 219 15.13 16.50 13.44
N MET A 220 14.84 17.20 14.52
CA MET A 220 15.74 17.36 15.63
C MET A 220 14.94 17.13 16.91
N ALA A 221 15.47 16.31 17.81
CA ALA A 221 14.82 16.00 19.08
C ALA A 221 15.81 16.15 20.23
N SER A 222 15.30 16.66 21.35
CA SER A 222 16.07 16.87 22.56
C SER A 222 15.70 15.84 23.63
N PHE A 223 16.72 15.29 24.27
CA PHE A 223 16.61 14.27 25.30
C PHE A 223 17.36 14.71 26.55
N PRO A 224 16.97 14.22 27.74
CA PRO A 224 17.77 14.38 28.94
C PRO A 224 19.20 13.89 28.71
N GLY A 225 20.18 14.69 29.11
CA GLY A 225 21.58 14.29 29.11
C GLY A 225 21.83 13.10 30.04
N LYS A 226 22.88 12.32 29.77
CA LYS A 226 23.32 11.24 30.68
C LYS A 226 24.17 11.85 31.80
N GLY A 227 23.82 11.57 33.06
CA GLY A 227 24.57 12.04 34.24
C GLY A 227 24.55 13.56 34.38
N LEU A 228 25.73 14.18 34.46
CA LEU A 228 25.90 15.64 34.60
C LEU A 228 25.86 16.39 33.25
N SER A 229 25.64 15.70 32.12
CA SER A 229 25.63 16.35 30.82
C SER A 229 24.40 17.25 30.64
N ARG A 230 24.59 18.35 29.92
CA ARG A 230 23.48 19.10 29.36
C ARG A 230 22.75 18.22 28.32
N GLU A 231 21.53 18.64 28.01
CA GLU A 231 20.61 18.07 27.02
C GLU A 231 21.32 17.46 25.81
N THR A 232 20.87 16.28 25.38
CA THR A 232 21.35 15.60 24.17
C THR A 232 20.43 15.96 23.01
N LEU A 233 20.98 16.58 21.97
CA LEU A 233 20.27 16.84 20.72
C LEU A 233 20.61 15.75 19.70
N VAL A 234 19.59 15.18 19.10
CA VAL A 234 19.72 14.16 18.04
C VAL A 234 19.08 14.71 16.77
N TYR A 235 19.80 14.60 15.66
CA TYR A 235 19.35 15.02 14.35
C TYR A 235 19.05 13.79 13.49
N TYR A 236 17.94 13.85 12.75
CA TYR A 236 17.48 12.79 11.86
C TYR A 236 17.24 13.37 10.47
N GLU A 237 17.68 12.63 9.46
CA GLU A 237 17.29 12.83 8.06
C GLU A 237 16.71 11.50 7.56
N VAL A 238 15.46 11.53 7.13
CA VAL A 238 14.78 10.39 6.50
C VAL A 238 14.45 10.80 5.07
N LEU A 239 14.93 10.04 4.10
CA LEU A 239 14.80 10.38 2.69
C LEU A 239 13.85 9.40 2.02
N ASP A 240 13.09 9.90 1.04
CA ASP A 240 12.16 9.07 0.26
C ASP A 240 11.23 8.25 1.17
N TRP A 241 10.81 8.86 2.29
CA TRP A 241 10.04 8.20 3.32
C TRP A 241 8.60 8.02 2.89
N ALA A 242 8.13 6.78 2.95
CA ALA A 242 6.78 6.41 2.59
C ALA A 242 5.82 6.56 3.77
N TYR A 243 4.71 7.26 3.57
CA TYR A 243 3.65 7.34 4.56
C TYR A 243 2.27 7.07 3.94
N PRO A 244 1.36 6.43 4.68
CA PRO A 244 0.04 6.08 4.19
C PRO A 244 -0.85 7.30 4.00
N ARG A 245 -1.70 7.24 2.97
CA ARG A 245 -2.71 8.24 2.63
C ARG A 245 -4.14 7.77 2.85
N ALA A 246 -4.30 6.70 3.62
CA ALA A 246 -5.57 6.18 4.08
C ALA A 246 -5.38 5.55 5.46
N ASN A 247 -6.49 5.18 6.11
CA ASN A 247 -6.57 4.77 7.52
C ASN A 247 -7.26 3.41 7.72
N TYR A 248 -7.39 2.61 6.67
CA TYR A 248 -8.03 1.28 6.71
C TYR A 248 -7.13 0.15 7.23
N LEU A 249 -5.82 0.38 7.36
CA LEU A 249 -4.83 -0.60 7.83
C LEU A 249 -4.00 0.00 8.97
N ASP A 250 -3.26 -0.84 9.71
CA ASP A 250 -2.35 -0.38 10.76
C ASP A 250 -1.20 0.45 10.17
N VAL A 251 -1.41 1.77 10.17
CA VAL A 251 -0.47 2.79 9.69
C VAL A 251 0.89 2.72 10.39
N ARG A 252 0.93 2.34 11.68
CA ARG A 252 2.20 2.22 12.41
C ARG A 252 2.97 1.00 11.95
N LEU A 253 2.30 -0.13 11.78
CA LEU A 253 2.93 -1.35 11.30
C LEU A 253 3.52 -1.16 9.89
N MET A 254 2.80 -0.49 8.99
CA MET A 254 3.31 -0.18 7.64
C MET A 254 4.59 0.66 7.67
N GLY A 255 4.71 1.58 8.63
CA GLY A 255 5.92 2.37 8.84
C GLY A 255 7.10 1.56 9.38
N ILE A 256 6.85 0.46 10.12
CA ILE A 256 7.89 -0.43 10.66
C ILE A 256 8.39 -1.41 9.59
N LEU A 257 7.49 -1.92 8.75
CA LEU A 257 7.83 -2.97 7.79
C LEU A 257 8.64 -2.45 6.60
N GLU A 258 8.48 -1.18 6.26
CA GLU A 258 9.11 -0.51 5.12
C GLU A 258 9.19 -1.37 3.82
N PRO A 259 8.11 -2.03 3.37
CA PRO A 259 8.16 -3.03 2.30
C PRO A 259 8.33 -2.44 0.88
N TRP A 260 8.82 -1.20 0.76
CA TRP A 260 8.69 -0.40 -0.46
C TRP A 260 9.91 -0.54 -1.38
N ASP A 261 9.69 -0.99 -2.61
CA ASP A 261 10.68 -0.89 -3.70
C ASP A 261 10.20 0.11 -4.75
N PHE A 262 10.60 1.37 -4.56
CA PHE A 262 10.19 2.47 -5.45
C PHE A 262 10.83 2.41 -6.85
N ALA A 263 11.84 1.57 -7.08
CA ALA A 263 12.39 1.37 -8.42
C ALA A 263 11.42 0.62 -9.35
N LYS A 264 10.40 -0.02 -8.79
CA LYS A 264 9.40 -0.82 -9.52
C LYS A 264 8.08 -0.10 -9.77
N VAL A 265 7.96 1.17 -9.39
CA VAL A 265 6.72 1.95 -9.61
C VAL A 265 6.40 1.99 -11.09
N GLY A 266 5.17 1.59 -11.43
CA GLY A 266 4.67 1.60 -12.80
C GLY A 266 3.23 2.08 -12.88
N SER A 267 2.75 2.23 -14.11
CA SER A 267 1.32 2.44 -14.40
C SER A 267 0.49 1.38 -13.70
N PHE A 268 -0.66 1.78 -13.15
CA PHE A 268 -1.58 0.88 -12.46
C PHE A 268 -3.01 1.24 -12.83
N ASP A 269 -3.71 0.28 -13.43
CA ASP A 269 -5.15 0.32 -13.65
C ASP A 269 -5.78 -0.89 -12.95
N PRO A 270 -6.54 -0.68 -11.87
CA PRO A 270 -7.25 -1.76 -11.18
C PRO A 270 -8.21 -2.55 -12.06
N ALA A 271 -8.74 -1.98 -13.14
CA ALA A 271 -9.59 -2.74 -14.06
C ALA A 271 -8.82 -3.83 -14.80
N MET A 272 -7.50 -3.66 -14.93
CA MET A 272 -6.60 -4.53 -15.67
C MET A 272 -5.78 -5.46 -14.77
N GLN A 273 -5.93 -5.33 -13.45
CA GLN A 273 -5.20 -6.16 -12.51
C GLN A 273 -5.87 -7.53 -12.35
N GLU A 274 -5.05 -8.57 -12.35
CA GLU A 274 -5.47 -9.95 -12.20
C GLU A 274 -5.43 -10.37 -10.73
N GLY A 275 -6.27 -11.35 -10.37
CA GLY A 275 -6.35 -11.93 -9.03
C GLY A 275 -7.47 -11.34 -8.17
N ASP A 276 -7.57 -11.84 -6.93
CA ASP A 276 -8.47 -11.28 -5.92
C ASP A 276 -7.71 -10.27 -5.07
N PHE A 277 -8.00 -8.99 -5.28
CA PHE A 277 -7.36 -7.88 -4.58
C PHE A 277 -8.38 -6.76 -4.34
N ARG A 278 -8.01 -5.85 -3.44
CA ARG A 278 -8.77 -4.64 -3.15
C ARG A 278 -7.90 -3.41 -3.36
N VAL A 279 -8.54 -2.28 -3.62
CA VAL A 279 -7.84 -1.00 -3.75
C VAL A 279 -8.41 -0.03 -2.74
N VAL A 280 -7.53 0.56 -1.96
CA VAL A 280 -7.89 1.61 -1.01
C VAL A 280 -7.73 2.95 -1.71
N SER A 281 -8.77 3.77 -1.66
CA SER A 281 -8.72 5.15 -2.15
C SER A 281 -8.01 6.05 -1.15
N VAL A 282 -7.42 7.14 -1.65
CA VAL A 282 -6.85 8.19 -0.79
C VAL A 282 -7.95 8.79 0.08
N ASP A 283 -7.73 8.83 1.39
CA ASP A 283 -8.59 9.56 2.31
C ASP A 283 -8.30 11.07 2.22
N ALA A 284 -9.28 11.81 1.70
CA ALA A 284 -9.21 13.26 1.56
C ALA A 284 -9.47 14.02 2.87
N SER A 285 -10.02 13.35 3.89
CA SER A 285 -10.39 13.96 5.17
C SER A 285 -9.21 14.05 6.15
N THR A 286 -8.27 13.12 6.03
CA THR A 286 -7.06 13.08 6.85
C THR A 286 -6.04 14.13 6.39
N LYS A 287 -5.61 14.98 7.32
CA LYS A 287 -4.48 15.88 7.08
C LYS A 287 -3.19 15.08 7.16
N ASP A 288 -2.44 15.02 6.05
CA ASP A 288 -1.12 14.37 5.99
C ASP A 288 -0.21 14.74 7.17
N GLN A 289 -0.23 15.99 7.63
CA GLN A 289 0.62 16.44 8.74
C GLN A 289 0.40 15.65 10.03
N VAL A 290 -0.84 15.23 10.31
CA VAL A 290 -1.18 14.44 11.51
C VAL A 290 -0.54 13.06 11.43
N VAL A 291 -0.64 12.42 10.26
CA VAL A 291 -0.01 11.11 10.00
C VAL A 291 1.51 11.21 10.08
N ILE A 292 2.06 12.22 9.39
CA ILE A 292 3.50 12.48 9.34
C ILE A 292 4.04 12.71 10.75
N ASP A 293 3.43 13.59 11.54
CA ASP A 293 3.93 13.93 12.87
C ASP A 293 3.90 12.73 13.82
N LYS A 294 2.82 11.93 13.77
CA LYS A 294 2.72 10.73 14.60
C LYS A 294 3.82 9.72 14.30
N LEU A 295 3.97 9.36 13.03
CA LEU A 295 4.95 8.36 12.62
C LEU A 295 6.39 8.89 12.78
N ALA A 296 6.63 10.16 12.49
CA ALA A 296 7.91 10.83 12.71
C ALA A 296 8.33 10.76 14.18
N LEU A 297 7.39 10.96 15.12
CA LEU A 297 7.67 10.85 16.55
C LEU A 297 8.00 9.41 16.96
N ASP A 298 7.30 8.42 16.39
CA ASP A 298 7.60 6.99 16.62
C ASP A 298 9.02 6.65 16.09
N ILE A 299 9.41 7.11 14.90
CA ILE A 299 10.76 6.95 14.33
C ILE A 299 11.82 7.56 15.26
N VAL A 300 11.66 8.84 15.60
CA VAL A 300 12.60 9.57 16.48
C VAL A 300 12.77 8.85 17.82
N GLY A 301 11.67 8.40 18.42
CA GLY A 301 11.71 7.69 19.69
C GLY A 301 12.41 6.34 19.57
N ASN A 302 11.98 5.50 18.64
CA ASN A 302 12.48 4.14 18.48
C ASN A 302 13.96 4.11 18.07
N ASP A 303 14.40 4.99 17.17
CA ASP A 303 15.80 5.07 16.74
C ASP A 303 16.70 5.59 17.86
N ALA A 304 16.26 6.60 18.62
CA ALA A 304 17.00 7.08 19.78
C ALA A 304 17.21 5.99 20.84
N GLU A 305 16.18 5.19 21.09
CA GLU A 305 16.24 4.07 22.02
C GLU A 305 17.17 2.98 21.50
N THR A 306 16.98 2.56 20.25
CA THR A 306 17.71 1.45 19.63
C THR A 306 19.20 1.77 19.45
N PHE A 307 19.53 2.95 18.89
CA PHE A 307 20.89 3.26 18.47
C PHE A 307 21.69 4.08 19.49
N LEU A 308 21.01 4.83 20.38
CA LEU A 308 21.67 5.73 21.34
C LEU A 308 21.40 5.36 22.82
N GLY A 309 20.50 4.41 23.07
CA GLY A 309 20.08 4.01 24.42
C GLY A 309 19.42 5.17 25.18
N LEU A 310 18.76 6.07 24.47
CA LEU A 310 17.96 7.16 25.05
C LEU A 310 16.53 6.66 25.30
N ASN A 311 15.88 7.14 26.35
CA ASN A 311 14.50 6.73 26.61
C ASN A 311 13.56 7.43 25.60
N LYS A 312 12.88 6.67 24.74
CA LYS A 312 11.95 7.23 23.75
C LYS A 312 10.80 8.04 24.33
N LYS A 313 10.40 7.77 25.57
CA LYS A 313 9.37 8.53 26.31
C LYS A 313 9.89 9.84 26.90
N SER A 314 11.18 10.13 26.73
CA SER A 314 11.84 11.28 27.34
C SER A 314 12.15 12.42 26.36
N ILE A 315 11.62 12.39 25.14
CA ILE A 315 11.72 13.51 24.20
C ILE A 315 11.12 14.75 24.88
N ARG A 316 11.93 15.79 25.08
CA ARG A 316 11.51 17.03 25.76
C ARG A 316 10.94 18.02 24.78
N THR A 317 11.70 18.27 23.72
CA THR A 317 11.28 19.12 22.62
C THR A 317 11.78 18.53 21.31
N TRP A 318 11.12 18.87 20.22
CA TRP A 318 11.48 18.43 18.89
C TRP A 318 11.06 19.47 17.85
N ALA A 319 11.63 19.35 16.67
CA ALA A 319 11.23 20.10 15.50
C ALA A 319 11.26 19.13 14.31
N ARG A 320 10.32 19.30 13.38
CA ARG A 320 10.28 18.53 12.15
C ARG A 320 9.95 19.40 10.96
N LYS A 321 10.49 19.02 9.81
CA LYS A 321 10.19 19.61 8.51
C LYS A 321 10.01 18.50 7.51
N ALA A 322 8.78 18.34 7.03
CA ALA A 322 8.46 17.42 5.96
C ALA A 322 8.43 18.16 4.62
N ARG A 323 9.17 17.63 3.63
CA ARG A 323 9.10 18.07 2.24
C ARG A 323 8.43 16.96 1.43
N LYS A 324 7.15 17.15 1.12
CA LYS A 324 6.43 16.24 0.22
C LYS A 324 7.06 16.24 -1.16
N HIS A 325 7.17 15.07 -1.76
CA HIS A 325 7.50 14.95 -3.16
C HIS A 325 6.32 15.44 -3.99
N LYS A 326 6.58 16.14 -5.09
CA LYS A 326 5.53 16.58 -6.00
C LYS A 326 5.19 15.43 -6.94
N ALA A 327 3.91 15.04 -6.97
CA ALA A 327 3.31 14.33 -8.10
C ALA A 327 3.40 15.21 -9.36
#